data_AF-A0A7W4B7D3-F1
#
_entry.id   AF-A0A7W4B7D3-F1
#
_cell.length_a   1.000
_cell.length_b   1.000
_cell.length_c   1.000
_cell.angle_alpha   90.00
_cell.angle_beta   90.00
_cell.angle_gamma   90.00
#
_symmetry.space_group_name_H-M   'P 1'
#
loop_
_entity.id
_entity.type
_entity.pdbx_description
1 polymer ?
#
loop_
_entity_poly.entity_id
_entity_poly.type
_entity_poly.pdbx_seq_one_letter_code
_entity_poly.pdbx_strand_id
1 'polypeptide(L)'
;MKVKQLIVLGAVACISFAATASLHIDKDMQLPKKPVTKLKFDKADFGSYKIEKNLRLVPSSVASEDHVIMQKGEMAVVSVEGSSDTVTKGTLVRNVFTNNLTLLSGNITVLLKDGIDANDAALATGLKVISVFPGTQIAVLAINDGQDILAASEQLKISGLVKESKIEVLETVYTAQ
;
A
#
# COMPACT_ATOMS: atom_id res chain seq x y z
N MET A 1 10.13 -62.99 -44.67
CA MET A 1 8.98 -62.43 -45.44
C MET A 1 8.25 -61.41 -44.57
N LYS A 2 8.11 -60.18 -45.12
CA LYS A 2 7.12 -59.10 -44.88
C LYS A 2 6.46 -58.93 -43.49
N VAL A 3 6.73 -57.75 -42.92
CA VAL A 3 5.99 -57.06 -41.84
C VAL A 3 4.60 -56.63 -42.33
N LYS A 4 3.57 -56.74 -41.47
CA LYS A 4 2.35 -55.93 -41.54
C LYS A 4 1.92 -55.48 -40.13
N GLN A 5 1.70 -54.17 -40.02
CA GLN A 5 1.23 -53.40 -38.86
C GLN A 5 -0.24 -53.71 -38.52
N LEU A 6 -0.67 -53.42 -37.28
CA LEU A 6 -1.90 -52.65 -36.93
C LEU A 6 -2.10 -52.72 -35.40
N ILE A 7 -1.70 -51.69 -34.66
CA ILE A 7 -2.58 -50.69 -34.00
C ILE A 7 -3.58 -51.35 -33.03
N VAL A 8 -3.24 -51.32 -31.74
CA VAL A 8 -4.17 -51.57 -30.64
C VAL A 8 -5.04 -50.31 -30.50
N LEU A 9 -6.27 -50.40 -31.01
CA LEU A 9 -7.30 -49.38 -30.84
C LEU A 9 -7.87 -49.47 -29.42
N GLY A 10 -7.96 -48.33 -28.75
CA GLY A 10 -8.47 -48.23 -27.39
C GLY A 10 -9.98 -48.45 -27.27
N ALA A 11 -10.39 -48.96 -26.11
CA ALA A 11 -11.70 -48.74 -25.55
C ALA A 11 -11.51 -48.10 -24.18
N VAL A 12 -11.55 -46.76 -24.14
CA VAL A 12 -11.75 -46.02 -22.89
C VAL A 12 -13.21 -46.23 -22.52
N ALA A 13 -13.47 -47.14 -21.57
CA ALA A 13 -14.78 -47.24 -20.96
C ALA A 13 -14.99 -46.01 -20.07
N CYS A 14 -15.66 -44.99 -20.62
CA CYS A 14 -16.16 -43.87 -19.85
C CYS A 14 -17.21 -44.37 -18.86
N ILE A 15 -16.81 -44.67 -17.64
CA ILE A 15 -17.75 -44.84 -16.53
C ILE A 15 -17.99 -43.44 -15.97
N SER A 16 -19.00 -42.77 -16.50
CA SER A 16 -19.57 -41.57 -15.90
C SER A 16 -20.25 -41.95 -14.59
N PHE A 17 -19.48 -41.95 -13.50
CA PHE A 17 -20.06 -41.85 -12.17
C PHE A 17 -20.62 -40.44 -12.01
N ALA A 18 -21.92 -40.29 -12.22
CA ALA A 18 -22.65 -39.20 -11.62
C ALA A 18 -22.66 -39.44 -10.11
N ALA A 19 -21.64 -38.92 -9.41
CA ALA A 19 -21.72 -38.75 -7.97
C ALA A 19 -22.72 -37.63 -7.71
N THR A 20 -24.00 -37.98 -7.55
CA THR A 20 -24.96 -37.06 -6.93
C THR A 20 -24.54 -36.91 -5.48
N ALA A 21 -23.84 -35.82 -5.16
CA ALA A 21 -23.64 -35.40 -3.79
C ALA A 21 -25.02 -35.06 -3.20
N SER A 22 -25.61 -36.03 -2.50
CA SER A 22 -26.73 -35.76 -1.59
C SER A 22 -26.18 -34.89 -0.47
N LEU A 23 -26.37 -33.57 -0.59
CA LEU A 23 -26.20 -32.63 0.50
C LEU A 23 -27.28 -32.92 1.55
N HIS A 24 -27.02 -33.90 2.41
CA HIS A 24 -27.59 -33.85 3.75
C HIS A 24 -26.90 -32.70 4.47
N ILE A 25 -27.46 -31.49 4.29
CA ILE A 25 -27.15 -30.35 5.15
C ILE A 25 -27.71 -30.72 6.51
N ASP A 26 -26.85 -31.28 7.35
CA ASP A 26 -27.14 -31.44 8.75
C ASP A 26 -27.36 -30.07 9.37
N LYS A 27 -28.34 -30.05 10.25
CA LYS A 27 -29.05 -28.90 10.77
C LYS A 27 -28.10 -28.07 11.63
N ASP A 28 -27.99 -26.79 11.29
CA ASP A 28 -27.57 -25.70 12.18
C ASP A 28 -26.23 -25.88 12.93
N MET A 29 -25.11 -25.82 12.21
CA MET A 29 -23.90 -25.22 12.78
C MET A 29 -24.10 -23.70 12.88
N GLN A 30 -24.87 -23.27 13.88
CA GLN A 30 -24.87 -21.88 14.32
C GLN A 30 -23.51 -21.61 14.97
N LEU A 31 -22.54 -21.20 14.16
CA LEU A 31 -21.34 -20.53 14.66
C LEU A 31 -21.81 -19.41 15.59
N PRO A 32 -21.31 -19.32 16.83
CA PRO A 32 -21.69 -18.24 17.73
C PRO A 32 -21.36 -16.92 17.03
N LYS A 33 -22.40 -16.22 16.55
CA LYS A 33 -22.31 -14.85 16.03
C LYS A 33 -22.08 -13.94 17.23
N LYS A 34 -20.91 -14.02 17.87
CA LYS A 34 -20.47 -12.93 18.74
C LYS A 34 -20.50 -11.68 17.87
N PRO A 35 -21.32 -10.67 18.20
CA PRO A 35 -21.28 -9.42 17.46
C PRO A 35 -19.86 -8.91 17.55
N VAL A 36 -19.19 -8.81 16.40
CA VAL A 36 -17.87 -8.18 16.35
C VAL A 36 -18.14 -6.72 16.73
N THR A 37 -17.74 -6.33 17.93
CA THR A 37 -17.75 -4.92 18.33
C THR A 37 -17.05 -4.15 17.22
N LYS A 38 -17.78 -3.27 16.53
CA LYS A 38 -17.19 -2.47 15.45
C LYS A 38 -16.00 -1.73 16.03
N LEU A 39 -14.79 -2.15 15.66
CA LEU A 39 -13.58 -1.44 16.00
C LEU A 39 -13.67 -0.07 15.33
N LYS A 40 -13.69 0.99 16.14
CA LYS A 40 -13.67 2.36 15.64
C LYS A 40 -12.21 2.70 15.34
N PHE A 41 -11.88 2.72 14.05
CA PHE A 41 -10.60 3.24 13.58
C PHE A 41 -10.76 4.68 13.14
N ASP A 42 -9.72 5.47 13.32
CA ASP A 42 -9.62 6.79 12.71
C ASP A 42 -9.69 6.68 11.19
N LYS A 43 -10.25 7.72 10.56
CA LYS A 43 -10.27 7.82 9.10
C LYS A 43 -8.84 8.06 8.60
N ALA A 44 -8.38 7.23 7.67
CA ALA A 44 -7.12 7.44 6.95
C ALA A 44 -7.26 8.56 5.90
N ASP A 45 -6.17 9.30 5.70
CA ASP A 45 -6.04 10.31 4.65
C ASP A 45 -5.62 9.67 3.33
N PHE A 46 -4.75 8.65 3.39
CA PHE A 46 -4.37 7.82 2.24
C PHE A 46 -4.03 6.40 2.71
N GLY A 47 -4.37 5.38 1.91
CA GLY A 47 -4.16 3.98 2.28
C GLY A 47 -4.67 3.67 3.69
N SER A 48 -3.77 3.25 4.57
CA SER A 48 -4.03 3.00 6.00
C SER A 48 -3.44 4.07 6.93
N TYR A 49 -3.11 5.24 6.42
CA TYR A 49 -2.34 6.26 7.13
C TYR A 49 -3.12 7.56 7.30
N LYS A 50 -2.99 8.14 8.49
CA LYS A 50 -3.45 9.48 8.86
C LYS A 50 -2.24 10.39 9.00
N ILE A 51 -2.35 11.64 8.57
CA ILE A 51 -1.27 12.62 8.63
C ILE A 51 -1.26 13.31 9.99
N GLU A 52 -0.09 13.34 10.61
CA GLU A 52 0.13 13.94 11.91
C GLU A 52 0.67 15.37 11.74
N LYS A 53 -0.23 16.30 11.38
CA LYS A 53 0.12 17.68 11.02
C LYS A 53 0.91 18.42 12.10
N ASN A 54 0.66 18.09 13.37
CA ASN A 54 1.23 18.76 14.54
C ASN A 54 2.42 18.00 15.15
N LEU A 55 2.89 16.93 14.50
CA LEU A 55 4.02 16.14 14.99
C LEU A 55 5.22 16.28 14.07
N ARG A 56 6.42 16.34 14.64
CA ARG A 56 7.67 16.29 13.89
C ARG A 56 8.63 15.29 14.50
N LEU A 57 9.46 14.69 13.66
CA LEU A 57 10.57 13.87 14.10
C LEU A 57 11.85 14.69 14.05
N VAL A 58 12.53 14.79 15.20
CA VAL A 58 13.76 15.58 15.35
C VAL A 58 14.81 14.77 16.12
N PRO A 59 16.11 15.06 15.98
CA PRO A 59 17.11 14.49 16.88
C PRO A 59 16.81 14.84 18.34
N SER A 60 16.98 13.88 19.25
CA SER A 60 16.73 14.09 20.68
C SER A 60 17.60 15.20 21.27
N SER A 61 18.78 15.45 20.71
CA SER A 61 19.70 16.51 21.13
C SER A 61 19.16 17.93 20.93
N VAL A 62 18.14 18.12 20.08
CA VAL A 62 17.52 19.42 19.80
C VAL A 62 16.06 19.49 20.25
N ALA A 63 15.55 18.42 20.88
CA ALA A 63 14.17 18.37 21.36
C ALA A 63 14.04 19.08 22.71
N SER A 64 13.07 19.99 22.81
CA SER A 64 12.65 20.55 24.10
C SER A 64 11.83 19.49 24.84
N GLU A 65 12.25 19.13 26.06
CA GLU A 65 11.63 18.07 26.86
C GLU A 65 10.10 18.26 27.01
N ASP A 66 9.65 19.50 27.18
CA ASP A 66 8.23 19.86 27.35
C ASP A 66 7.35 19.53 26.13
N HIS A 67 7.95 19.34 24.96
CA HIS A 67 7.25 19.06 23.72
C HIS A 67 7.44 17.62 23.23
N VAL A 68 8.23 16.80 23.93
CA VAL A 68 8.47 15.40 23.54
C VAL A 68 7.25 14.54 23.86
N ILE A 69 6.67 13.93 22.83
CA ILE A 69 5.59 12.95 22.96
C ILE A 69 6.16 11.54 23.09
N MET A 70 7.28 11.29 22.41
CA MET A 70 7.95 10.00 22.43
C MET A 70 9.41 10.16 22.04
N GLN A 71 10.28 9.36 22.65
CA GLN A 71 11.68 9.25 22.27
C GLN A 71 12.05 7.78 22.04
N LYS A 72 12.85 7.52 21.01
CA LYS A 72 13.46 6.20 20.78
C LYS A 72 14.80 6.38 20.10
N GLY A 73 15.86 5.91 20.76
CA GLY A 73 17.23 6.14 20.32
C GLY A 73 17.57 7.63 20.29
N GLU A 74 18.20 8.07 19.20
CA GLU A 74 18.66 9.44 18.99
C GLU A 74 17.59 10.39 18.42
N MET A 75 16.35 9.92 18.30
CA MET A 75 15.25 10.67 17.70
C MET A 75 14.07 10.79 18.66
N ALA A 76 13.41 11.94 18.60
CA ALA A 76 12.21 12.26 19.36
C ALA A 76 11.08 12.73 18.44
N VAL A 77 9.87 12.27 18.72
CA VAL A 77 8.64 12.82 18.17
C VAL A 77 8.20 13.95 19.09
N VAL A 78 8.10 15.16 18.54
CA VAL A 78 7.72 16.37 19.26
C VAL A 78 6.40 16.94 18.74
N SER A 79 5.61 17.52 19.63
CA SER A 79 4.50 18.38 19.25
C SER A 79 5.02 19.73 18.77
N VAL A 80 4.47 20.24 17.68
CA VAL A 80 4.76 21.59 17.18
C VAL A 80 3.49 22.41 17.08
N GLU A 81 3.57 23.68 17.48
CA GLU A 81 2.52 24.65 17.25
C GLU A 81 2.54 25.13 15.80
N GLY A 82 1.38 25.13 15.14
CA GLY A 82 1.25 25.44 13.72
C GLY A 82 1.26 24.19 12.84
N SER A 83 0.12 23.89 12.22
CA SER A 83 0.04 22.84 11.20
C SER A 83 0.55 23.39 9.87
N SER A 84 1.55 22.74 9.27
CA SER A 84 1.77 22.91 7.83
C SER A 84 0.71 22.12 7.09
N ASP A 85 0.02 22.77 6.15
CA ASP A 85 -0.95 22.08 5.29
C ASP A 85 -0.28 21.30 4.17
N THR A 86 1.00 21.57 3.89
CA THR A 86 1.76 20.87 2.86
C THR A 86 2.32 19.56 3.40
N VAL A 87 2.02 18.47 2.73
CA VAL A 87 2.42 17.12 3.11
C VAL A 87 3.60 16.71 2.23
N THR A 88 4.80 16.65 2.81
CA THR A 88 6.06 16.47 2.08
C THR A 88 6.83 15.25 2.56
N LYS A 89 7.98 14.98 1.95
CA LYS A 89 8.93 13.97 2.44
C LYS A 89 9.29 14.25 3.91
N GLY A 90 9.25 13.21 4.74
CA GLY A 90 9.54 13.33 6.17
C GLY A 90 8.34 13.80 7.03
N THR A 91 7.17 14.08 6.45
CA THR A 91 5.96 14.26 7.26
C THR A 91 5.64 12.97 8.03
N LEU A 92 5.33 13.11 9.32
CA LEU A 92 4.90 12.00 10.17
C LEU A 92 3.47 11.57 9.81
N VAL A 93 3.28 10.26 9.74
CA VAL A 93 1.99 9.62 9.51
C VAL A 93 1.79 8.48 10.50
N ARG A 94 0.53 8.26 10.88
CA ARG A 94 0.11 7.21 11.80
C ARG A 94 -0.66 6.15 11.05
N ASN A 95 -0.27 4.90 11.20
CA ASN A 95 -1.06 3.79 10.70
C ASN A 95 -2.31 3.61 11.57
N VAL A 96 -3.51 3.70 10.99
CA VAL A 96 -4.77 3.70 11.74
C VAL A 96 -5.11 2.35 12.38
N PHE A 97 -4.50 1.26 11.93
CA PHE A 97 -4.73 -0.09 12.46
C PHE A 97 -3.76 -0.46 13.59
N THR A 98 -2.52 0.03 13.51
CA THR A 98 -1.45 -0.36 14.46
C THR A 98 -1.05 0.76 15.42
N ASN A 99 -1.55 1.98 15.21
CA ASN A 99 -1.14 3.20 15.92
C ASN A 99 0.35 3.56 15.74
N ASN A 100 1.09 2.87 14.87
CA ASN A 100 2.50 3.12 14.65
C ASN A 100 2.74 4.40 13.86
N LEU A 101 3.76 5.16 14.28
CA LEU A 101 4.24 6.35 13.59
C LEU A 101 5.41 6.01 12.67
N THR A 102 5.34 6.56 11.46
CA THR A 102 6.40 6.49 10.45
C THR A 102 6.43 7.78 9.63
N LEU A 103 7.41 7.89 8.73
CA LEU A 103 7.62 9.05 7.87
C LEU A 103 7.20 8.74 6.45
N LEU A 104 6.73 9.76 5.73
CA LEU A 104 6.61 9.71 4.28
C LEU A 104 7.99 9.67 3.64
N SER A 105 8.18 8.73 2.71
CA SER A 105 9.44 8.58 1.97
C SER A 105 9.67 9.70 0.94
N GLY A 106 8.59 10.34 0.49
CA GLY A 106 8.58 11.23 -0.69
C GLY A 106 8.34 10.50 -2.02
N ASN A 107 8.20 9.18 -1.99
CA ASN A 107 8.02 8.35 -3.18
C ASN A 107 6.56 7.91 -3.36
N ILE A 108 6.23 7.62 -4.61
CA ILE A 108 4.97 7.03 -5.04
C ILE A 108 5.32 5.88 -5.98
N THR A 109 5.00 4.65 -5.59
CA THR A 109 5.00 3.51 -6.52
C THR A 109 3.78 3.64 -7.42
N VAL A 110 3.96 3.48 -8.72
CA VAL A 110 2.89 3.53 -9.71
C VAL A 110 2.86 2.26 -10.54
N LEU A 111 1.65 1.85 -10.91
CA LEU A 111 1.41 0.91 -11.99
C LEU A 111 0.95 1.70 -13.20
N LEU A 112 1.76 1.77 -14.24
CA LEU A 112 1.52 2.50 -15.49
C LEU A 112 0.47 1.76 -16.35
N LYS A 113 -0.22 2.51 -17.22
CA LYS A 113 -1.02 1.90 -18.28
C LYS A 113 -0.12 1.31 -19.37
N ASP A 114 -0.69 0.42 -20.17
CA ASP A 114 0.06 -0.26 -21.23
C ASP A 114 0.54 0.75 -22.28
N GLY A 115 1.82 0.67 -22.63
CA GLY A 115 2.46 1.59 -23.57
C GLY A 115 2.84 2.97 -23.02
N ILE A 116 2.60 3.23 -21.73
CA ILE A 116 3.02 4.47 -21.07
C ILE A 116 4.42 4.31 -20.47
N ASP A 117 5.31 5.26 -20.77
CA ASP A 117 6.63 5.34 -20.16
C ASP A 117 6.58 6.07 -18.80
N ALA A 118 7.47 5.69 -17.88
CA ALA A 118 7.56 6.33 -16.57
C ALA A 118 7.93 7.82 -16.66
N ASN A 119 8.75 8.21 -17.65
CA ASN A 119 9.12 9.60 -17.88
C ASN A 119 7.93 10.43 -18.35
N ASP A 120 7.03 9.87 -19.17
CA ASP A 120 5.82 10.57 -19.60
C ASP A 120 4.91 10.89 -18.40
N ALA A 121 4.71 9.89 -17.53
CA ALA A 121 3.94 10.08 -16.30
C ALA A 121 4.61 11.11 -15.36
N ALA A 122 5.93 11.04 -15.22
CA ALA A 122 6.70 11.97 -14.40
C ALA A 122 6.63 13.40 -14.93
N LEU A 123 6.83 13.61 -16.23
CA LEU A 123 6.74 14.92 -16.88
C LEU A 123 5.34 15.53 -16.75
N ALA A 124 4.29 14.74 -16.96
CA ALA A 124 2.90 15.21 -16.86
C ALA A 124 2.50 15.65 -15.44
N THR A 125 3.20 15.17 -14.41
CA THR A 125 2.88 15.43 -12.99
C THR A 125 3.96 16.23 -12.26
N GLY A 126 5.01 16.63 -12.97
CA GLY A 126 6.16 17.30 -12.39
C GLY A 126 6.93 16.45 -11.37
N LEU A 127 6.84 15.12 -11.45
CA LEU A 127 7.56 14.19 -10.58
C LEU A 127 8.91 13.80 -11.18
N LYS A 128 9.75 13.15 -10.38
CA LYS A 128 11.04 12.57 -10.80
C LYS A 128 10.95 11.06 -10.86
N VAL A 129 11.47 10.45 -11.92
CA VAL A 129 11.61 8.99 -11.97
C VAL A 129 12.78 8.57 -11.08
N ILE A 130 12.52 7.71 -10.10
CA ILE A 130 13.54 7.13 -9.20
C ILE A 130 13.96 5.74 -9.67
N SER A 131 12.98 4.93 -10.09
CA SER A 131 13.23 3.58 -10.55
C SER A 131 12.17 3.13 -11.54
N VAL A 132 12.56 2.25 -12.44
CA VAL A 132 11.66 1.54 -13.36
C VAL A 132 12.00 0.06 -13.26
N PHE A 133 10.99 -0.79 -13.12
CA PHE A 133 11.19 -2.24 -13.01
C PHE A 133 11.05 -2.88 -14.40
N PRO A 134 12.16 -3.31 -15.04
CA PRO A 134 12.13 -3.78 -16.42
C PRO A 134 11.22 -5.00 -16.61
N GLY A 135 10.53 -5.06 -17.75
CA GLY A 135 9.58 -6.14 -18.03
C GLY A 135 8.24 -6.02 -17.28
N THR A 136 8.03 -4.93 -16.54
CA THR A 136 6.77 -4.62 -15.85
C THR A 136 6.29 -3.20 -16.22
N GLN A 137 5.07 -2.86 -15.82
CA GLN A 137 4.57 -1.47 -15.88
C GLN A 137 4.78 -0.72 -14.55
N ILE A 138 5.67 -1.19 -13.67
CA ILE A 138 5.87 -0.60 -12.35
C ILE A 138 7.03 0.40 -12.40
N ALA A 139 6.83 1.56 -11.79
CA ALA A 139 7.85 2.57 -11.57
C ALA A 139 7.73 3.19 -10.17
N VAL A 140 8.82 3.75 -9.67
CA VAL A 140 8.85 4.59 -8.47
C VAL A 140 9.11 6.01 -8.91
N LEU A 141 8.19 6.91 -8.56
CA LEU A 141 8.29 8.35 -8.79
C LEU A 141 8.51 9.06 -7.45
N ALA A 142 9.22 10.18 -7.45
CA ALA A 142 9.41 11.02 -6.27
C ALA A 142 8.91 12.44 -6.51
N ILE A 143 8.37 13.02 -5.45
CA ILE A 143 8.05 14.45 -5.39
C ILE A 143 9.33 15.28 -5.37
N ASN A 144 9.24 16.53 -5.82
CA ASN A 144 10.29 17.51 -5.58
C ASN A 144 10.27 18.02 -4.13
N ASP A 145 11.37 18.65 -3.72
CA ASP A 145 11.45 19.28 -2.40
C ASP A 145 10.34 20.35 -2.25
N GLY A 146 9.59 20.25 -1.15
CA GLY A 146 8.47 21.15 -0.87
C GLY A 146 7.18 20.87 -1.66
N GLN A 147 7.18 19.92 -2.60
CA GLN A 147 5.96 19.54 -3.32
C GLN A 147 5.04 18.71 -2.43
N ASP A 148 3.73 18.96 -2.52
CA ASP A 148 2.73 18.20 -1.79
C ASP A 148 2.49 16.82 -2.43
N ILE A 149 2.70 15.76 -1.66
CA ILE A 149 2.59 14.37 -2.15
C ILE A 149 1.15 13.90 -2.33
N LEU A 150 0.19 14.43 -1.56
CA LEU A 150 -1.22 14.09 -1.75
C LEU A 150 -1.72 14.70 -3.06
N ALA A 151 -1.38 15.97 -3.31
CA ALA A 151 -1.73 16.65 -4.54
C ALA A 151 -1.08 15.95 -5.75
N ALA A 152 0.19 15.58 -5.65
CA ALA A 152 0.88 14.83 -6.70
C ALA A 152 0.23 13.46 -6.97
N SER A 153 -0.15 12.73 -5.92
CA SER A 153 -0.84 11.45 -6.06
C SER A 153 -2.19 11.59 -6.75
N GLU A 154 -2.95 12.65 -6.45
CA GLU A 154 -4.22 12.93 -7.12
C GLU A 154 -4.01 13.35 -8.58
N GLN A 155 -2.98 14.15 -8.88
CA GLN A 155 -2.61 14.50 -10.25
C GLN A 155 -2.24 13.26 -11.08
N LEU A 156 -1.48 12.32 -10.51
CA LEU A 156 -1.20 11.04 -11.17
C LEU A 156 -2.50 10.30 -11.51
N LYS A 157 -3.44 10.22 -10.57
CA LYS A 157 -4.73 9.56 -10.79
C LYS A 157 -5.56 10.25 -11.87
N ILE A 158 -5.63 11.59 -11.87
CA ILE A 158 -6.39 12.38 -12.85
C ILE A 158 -5.73 12.37 -14.24
N SER A 159 -4.39 12.25 -14.32
CA SER A 159 -3.66 12.22 -15.59
C SER A 159 -4.13 11.12 -16.54
N GLY A 160 -4.70 10.04 -15.99
CA GLY A 160 -5.09 8.87 -16.75
C GLY A 160 -3.91 8.08 -17.31
N LEU A 161 -2.68 8.33 -16.87
CA LEU A 161 -1.47 7.63 -17.30
C LEU A 161 -1.16 6.40 -16.45
N VAL A 162 -1.66 6.37 -15.21
CA VAL A 162 -1.48 5.28 -14.25
C VAL A 162 -2.78 4.47 -14.09
N LYS A 163 -2.64 3.16 -13.87
CA LYS A 163 -3.70 2.25 -13.40
C LYS A 163 -3.89 2.39 -11.89
N GLU A 164 -2.80 2.49 -11.15
CA GLU A 164 -2.79 2.60 -9.68
C GLU A 164 -1.56 3.40 -9.21
N SER A 165 -1.69 4.06 -8.06
CA SER A 165 -0.60 4.74 -7.38
C SER A 165 -0.67 4.48 -5.87
N LYS A 166 0.50 4.36 -5.24
CA LYS A 166 0.64 4.11 -3.81
C LYS A 166 1.75 4.99 -3.24
N ILE A 167 1.37 5.88 -2.34
CA ILE A 167 2.31 6.67 -1.54
C ILE A 167 3.10 5.74 -0.63
N GLU A 168 4.43 5.89 -0.64
CA GLU A 168 5.33 5.08 0.16
C GLU A 168 5.65 5.75 1.51
N VAL A 169 5.58 4.94 2.55
CA VAL A 169 6.07 5.28 3.88
C VAL A 169 7.38 4.54 4.14
N LEU A 170 8.23 5.11 5.00
CA LEU A 170 9.40 4.40 5.50
C LEU A 170 8.98 3.26 6.45
N GLU A 171 9.91 2.35 6.70
CA GLU A 171 9.73 1.30 7.71
C GLU A 171 9.37 1.91 9.07
N THR A 172 8.64 1.14 9.87
CA THR A 172 8.09 1.64 11.14
C THR A 172 9.21 2.05 12.08
N VAL A 173 9.25 3.34 12.40
CA VAL A 173 10.28 3.86 13.30
C VAL A 173 9.76 3.89 14.76
N TYR A 174 8.45 4.08 15.02
CA TYR A 174 7.93 4.26 16.38
C TYR A 174 6.53 3.65 16.63
N THR A 175 6.28 3.14 17.85
CA THR A 175 4.95 2.71 18.35
C THR A 175 4.32 3.84 19.15
N ALA A 176 3.20 4.42 18.72
CA ALA A 176 2.50 5.38 19.58
C ALA A 176 1.73 4.66 20.68
N GLN A 177 1.91 5.14 21.91
CA GLN A 177 1.11 4.72 23.06
C GLN A 177 -0.32 5.24 22.93
#